data_AF-A0A2M7QKT5-F1
#
_entry.id   AF-A0A2M7QKT5-F1
#
_cell.length_a   1.000
_cell.length_b   1.000
_cell.length_c   1.000
_cell.angle_alpha   90.00
_cell.angle_beta   90.00
_cell.angle_gamma   90.00
#
_symmetry.space_group_name_H-M   'P 1'
#
loop_
_entity.id
_entity.type
_entity.pdbx_description
1 polymer ?
#
loop_
_entity_poly.entity_id
_entity_poly.type
_entity_poly.pdbx_seq_one_letter_code
_entity_poly.pdbx_strand_id
1 'polypeptide(L)' 'MDLFMYIVISIVYVMVIHFAIQIRDWFDTFSMIGLFILGGIFGWYMKSYDAGIVFGVVTSLIFW' A
#
# COMPACT_ATOMS: atom_id res chain seq x y z
N MET A 1 -8.45 -12.40 -1.35
CA MET A 1 -8.77 -11.49 -0.22
C MET A 1 -10.02 -10.66 -0.49
N ASP A 2 -10.71 -10.20 0.56
CA ASP A 2 -11.80 -9.20 0.46
C ASP A 2 -11.28 -7.76 0.60
N LEU A 3 -12.06 -6.78 0.12
CA LEU A 3 -11.71 -5.36 0.21
C LEU A 3 -11.40 -4.91 1.64
N PHE A 4 -12.17 -5.39 2.62
CA PHE A 4 -11.93 -5.06 4.02
C PHE A 4 -10.56 -5.57 4.49
N MET A 5 -10.22 -6.82 4.14
CA MET A 5 -8.95 -7.43 4.49
C MET A 5 -7.78 -6.72 3.80
N TYR A 6 -7.96 -6.31 2.54
CA TYR A 6 -7.01 -5.48 1.79
C TYR A 6 -6.69 -4.17 2.52
N ILE A 7 -7.73 -3.44 2.93
CA ILE A 7 -7.59 -2.15 3.62
C ILE A 7 -6.84 -2.33 4.94
N VAL A 8 -7.24 -3.31 5.75
CA VAL A 8 -6.60 -3.58 7.05
C VAL A 8 -5.12 -3.89 6.87
N ILE A 9 -4.77 -4.79 5.94
CA ILE A 9 -3.37 -5.17 5.69
C ILE A 9 -2.57 -3.98 5.15
N SER A 10 -3.13 -3.20 4.25
CA SER A 10 -2.48 -2.01 3.68
C SER A 10 -2.18 -0.97 4.75
N ILE A 11 -3.12 -0.70 5.65
CA ILE A 11 -2.92 0.23 6.78
C ILE A 11 -1.82 -0.29 7.70
N VAL A 12 -1.87 -1.56 8.09
CA VAL A 12 -0.85 -2.16 8.96
C VAL A 12 0.53 -2.07 8.30
N TYR A 13 0.64 -2.36 7.00
CA TYR A 13 1.91 -2.27 6.27
C TYR A 13 2.45 -0.85 6.24
N VAL A 14 1.62 0.13 5.90
CA VAL A 14 2.02 1.55 5.88
C VAL A 14 2.47 2.00 7.27
N MET A 15 1.76 1.63 8.33
CA MET A 15 2.15 1.94 9.71
C MET A 15 3.48 1.30 10.10
N VAL A 16 3.67 0.01 9.77
CA VAL A 16 4.92 -0.70 10.06
C VAL A 16 6.10 -0.02 9.35
N ILE A 17 5.96 0.30 8.06
CA ILE A 17 7.01 0.98 7.29
C ILE A 17 7.28 2.38 7.86
N HIS A 18 6.23 3.17 8.12
CA HIS A 18 6.36 4.52 8.65
C HIS A 18 7.10 4.54 10.00
N PHE A 19 6.75 3.64 10.93
CA PHE A 19 7.38 3.58 12.24
C PHE A 19 8.75 2.88 12.23
N ALA A 20 8.93 1.81 11.45
CA ALA A 20 10.17 1.04 11.43
C ALA A 20 11.32 1.78 10.75
N ILE A 21 11.01 2.55 9.70
CA ILE A 21 12.01 3.21 8.86
C ILE A 21 12.21 4.69 9.25
N GLN A 22 11.39 5.22 10.16
CA GLN A 22 11.45 6.61 10.62
C GLN A 22 11.43 7.58 9.43
N ILE A 23 10.45 7.40 8.54
CA ILE A 23 10.25 8.24 7.34
C ILE A 23 10.22 9.70 7.79
N ARG A 24 11.22 10.46 7.33
CA ARG A 24 11.50 11.82 7.82
C ARG A 24 10.56 12.87 7.21
N ASP A 25 9.96 12.54 6.07
CA ASP A 25 9.11 13.44 5.30
C ASP A 25 7.66 12.95 5.19
N TRP A 26 6.74 13.86 5.47
CA TRP A 26 5.30 13.62 5.39
C TRP A 26 4.85 13.31 3.94
N PHE A 27 5.59 13.82 2.96
CA PHE A 27 5.31 13.62 1.54
C PHE A 27 5.49 12.16 1.11
N ASP A 28 6.48 11.46 1.66
CA ASP A 28 6.74 10.05 1.35
C ASP A 28 5.65 9.14 1.94
N THR A 29 5.13 9.50 3.12
CA THR A 29 4.01 8.75 3.70
C THR A 29 2.73 8.97 2.89
N PHE A 30 2.51 10.19 2.40
CA PHE A 30 1.37 10.50 1.54
C PHE A 30 1.45 9.78 0.18
N SER A 31 2.62 9.77 -0.46
CA SER A 31 2.83 9.07 -1.73
C SER A 31 2.64 7.56 -1.58
N MET A 32 3.13 6.98 -0.48
CA MET A 32 2.95 5.56 -0.15
C MET A 32 1.48 5.19 0.03
N ILE A 33 0.70 6.00 0.76
CA ILE A 33 -0.75 5.78 0.90
C ILE A 33 -1.43 5.87 -0.47
N GLY A 34 -1.05 6.86 -1.29
CA GLY A 34 -1.56 6.99 -2.66
C GLY A 34 -1.30 5.75 -3.53
N LEU A 35 -0.10 5.18 -3.46
CA LEU A 35 0.26 3.95 -4.17
C LEU A 35 -0.57 2.75 -3.71
N PHE A 36 -0.86 2.62 -2.41
CA PHE A 36 -1.74 1.57 -1.91
C PHE A 36 -3.21 1.76 -2.31
N ILE A 37 -3.68 3.00 -2.46
CA ILE A 37 -5.02 3.27 -3.02
C ILE A 37 -5.06 2.86 -4.50
N LEU A 38 -4.05 3.22 -5.28
CA LEU A 38 -3.92 2.80 -6.68
C LEU A 38 -3.82 1.28 -6.82
N GLY A 39 -3.06 0.62 -5.94
CA GLY A 39 -2.99 -0.84 -5.84
C GLY A 39 -4.35 -1.47 -5.54
N GLY A 40 -5.18 -0.83 -4.73
CA GLY A 40 -6.53 -1.29 -4.42
C GLY A 40 -7.48 -1.19 -5.62
N ILE A 41 -7.40 -0.08 -6.36
CA ILE A 41 -8.13 0.12 -7.62
C ILE A 41 -7.68 -0.92 -8.66
N PHE A 42 -6.37 -1.17 -8.75
CA PHE A 42 -5.81 -2.17 -9.66
C PHE A 42 -6.24 -3.59 -9.28
N GLY A 43 -6.21 -3.93 -7.99
CA GLY A 43 -6.69 -5.20 -7.48
C GLY A 43 -8.19 -5.42 -7.73
N TRP A 44 -9.01 -4.36 -7.61
CA TRP A 44 -10.43 -4.40 -7.98
C TRP A 44 -10.61 -4.67 -9.48
N TYR A 45 -9.87 -3.97 -10.34
CA TYR A 45 -9.91 -4.17 -11.80
C TYR A 45 -9.51 -5.60 -12.21
N MET A 46 -8.47 -6.16 -11.57
CA MET A 46 -7.98 -7.52 -11.79
C MET A 46 -8.84 -8.62 -11.16
N LYS A 47 -9.92 -8.25 -10.43
CA LYS A 47 -10.71 -9.15 -9.57
C LYS A 47 -9.87 -9.93 -8.55
N SER A 48 -8.71 -9.40 -8.17
CA SER A 48 -7.77 -10.00 -7.23
C SER A 48 -7.08 -8.93 -6.39
N TYR A 49 -7.55 -8.76 -5.16
CA TYR A 49 -6.93 -7.85 -4.18
C TYR A 49 -5.55 -8.33 -3.74
N ASP A 50 -5.27 -9.63 -3.85
CA ASP A 50 -3.93 -10.19 -3.59
C ASP A 50 -2.91 -9.60 -4.56
N ALA A 51 -3.27 -9.50 -5.85
CA ALA A 51 -2.45 -8.82 -6.86
C ALA A 51 -2.31 -7.31 -6.59
N GLY A 52 -3.37 -6.68 -6.08
CA GLY A 52 -3.35 -5.27 -5.66
C GLY A 52 -2.36 -5.00 -4.53
N ILE A 53 -2.29 -5.88 -3.52
CA ILE A 53 -1.33 -5.75 -2.41
C ILE A 53 0.09 -5.91 -2.94
N VAL A 54 0.34 -6.96 -3.73
CA VAL A 54 1.67 -7.19 -4.31
C VAL A 54 2.11 -5.98 -5.14
N PHE A 55 1.20 -5.42 -5.94
CA PHE A 55 1.48 -4.21 -6.69
C PHE A 55 1.80 -3.02 -5.78
N GLY A 56 0.99 -2.77 -4.74
CA GLY A 56 1.21 -1.69 -3.77
C GLY A 56 2.53 -1.82 -3.02
N VAL A 57 2.88 -3.04 -2.58
CA VAL A 57 4.15 -3.33 -1.90
C VAL A 57 5.33 -3.12 -2.86
N VAL A 58 5.30 -3.71 -4.06
CA VAL A 58 6.39 -3.60 -5.04
C VAL A 58 6.58 -2.14 -5.47
N THR A 59 5.51 -1.42 -5.78
CA THR A 59 5.60 0.00 -6.15
C THR A 59 6.06 0.87 -4.98
N SER A 60 5.63 0.57 -3.74
CA SER A 60 6.12 1.28 -2.55
C SER A 60 7.62 1.11 -2.33
N LEU A 61 8.21 -0.04 -2.69
CA LEU A 61 9.65 -0.27 -2.58
C LEU A 61 10.45 0.41 -3.69
N ILE A 62 9.84 0.61 -4.87
CA ILE A 62 10.49 1.26 -6.03
C ILE A 62 10.47 2.79 -5.89
N PHE A 63 9.36 3.34 -5.37
CA PHE A 63 9.15 4.78 -5.18
C PHE A 63 9.62 5.30 -3.81
N TRP A 64 10.30 4.45 -3.03
CA TRP A 64 10.99 4.84 -1.81
C TRP A 64 12.39 5.40 -2.11
#